data_AF-A0A9E1V1H3-F1
#
_entry.id   AF-A0A9E1V1H3-F1
#
_cell.length_a   1.000
_cell.length_b   1.000
_cell.length_c   1.000
_cell.angle_alpha   90.00
_cell.angle_beta   90.00
_cell.angle_gamma   90.00
#
_symmetry.space_group_name_H-M   'P 1'
#
loop_
_entity.id
_entity.type
_entity.pdbx_description
1 polymer ?
#
loop_
_entity_poly.entity_id
_entity_poly.type
_entity_poly.pdbx_seq_one_letter_code
_entity_poly.pdbx_strand_id
1 'polypeptide(L)'
;MRQETTEEREARELEHLVEEVEYGSETQLPGGRWLLPAVAASWSVFQLSLPYSTWVLNQLHLSFSLHAGLVRAIHLSFAIGLVFLSFPHWRRRGLRDPVSHEPLGPVRSILAYLLVVVAVLAASFYALDYAGIAKRGGIPGTLDRVVGIALLLLLLEAARRALGWALPVIAGSFVVICFFGPQLPAFMAFKRLSLDRVISQLTMCSEGVYGVPLGVSASMVFLFVLLGAILEKSGGGHYFVDLAFSLLGTHRGGPAKAAVLASGMTGLVSGSSIANVVTTGTFTIPLMKRAGYPAEKAAAVEVAASTNGQLMPPIMGAAAFIIASTANVEYLVVVKAAFVPAIVSYLALIYITHLEACKLGLKGVPREELPRFWQTFFSGIHFLLPLALLVVLLVQRFSAELAAFWAIVLLAALVIVRELHSSRRAGDGLRNGWRRAGVLLWESLVAGGRGMMGIGVACATAGIIVGVMTLGPGSLVT
;
A
#
# COMPACT_ATOMS: atom_id res chain seq x y z
N MET A 1 -23.98 -18.02 18.50
CA MET A 1 -23.83 -17.03 17.41
C MET A 1 -24.65 -15.81 17.80
N ARG A 2 -24.03 -14.68 18.17
CA ARG A 2 -24.77 -13.42 18.35
C ARG A 2 -25.31 -13.00 16.97
N GLN A 3 -26.58 -12.58 16.90
CA GLN A 3 -27.10 -11.94 15.69
C GLN A 3 -26.35 -10.64 15.48
N GLU A 4 -25.82 -10.47 14.27
CA GLU A 4 -25.12 -9.27 13.84
C GLU A 4 -26.11 -8.09 13.83
N THR A 5 -25.72 -6.96 14.41
CA THR A 5 -26.55 -5.76 14.41
C THR A 5 -26.60 -5.15 13.00
N THR A 6 -27.66 -4.39 12.69
CA THR A 6 -27.77 -3.68 11.40
C THR A 6 -26.57 -2.77 11.15
N GLU A 7 -26.06 -2.10 12.20
CA GLU A 7 -24.87 -1.23 12.12
C GLU A 7 -23.59 -2.03 11.77
N GLU A 8 -23.39 -3.21 12.36
CA GLU A 8 -22.24 -4.09 12.04
C GLU A 8 -22.29 -4.61 10.59
N ARG A 9 -23.50 -4.89 10.09
CA ARG A 9 -23.68 -5.33 8.71
C ARG A 9 -23.39 -4.22 7.70
N GLU A 10 -23.92 -3.02 7.94
CA GLU A 10 -23.66 -1.85 7.08
C GLU A 10 -22.17 -1.48 7.06
N ALA A 11 -21.48 -1.56 8.22
CA ALA A 11 -20.05 -1.32 8.29
C ALA A 11 -19.25 -2.31 7.43
N ARG A 12 -19.58 -3.61 7.48
CA ARG A 12 -18.95 -4.62 6.62
C ARG A 12 -19.24 -4.45 5.15
N GLU A 13 -20.47 -4.08 4.79
CA GLU A 13 -20.84 -3.81 3.40
C GLU A 13 -20.03 -2.59 2.87
N LEU A 14 -19.82 -1.56 3.70
CA LEU A 14 -18.99 -0.41 3.37
C LEU A 14 -17.50 -0.77 3.24
N GLU A 15 -16.97 -1.58 4.15
CA GLU A 15 -15.62 -2.12 4.09
C GLU A 15 -15.38 -2.86 2.78
N HIS A 16 -16.30 -3.77 2.42
CA HIS A 16 -16.20 -4.52 1.17
C HIS A 16 -16.25 -3.62 -0.07
N LEU A 17 -17.14 -2.64 -0.10
CA LEU A 17 -17.22 -1.67 -1.21
C LEU A 17 -15.93 -0.87 -1.36
N VAL A 18 -15.30 -0.50 -0.25
CA VAL A 18 -14.02 0.22 -0.26
C VAL A 18 -12.88 -0.66 -0.72
N GLU A 19 -12.81 -1.91 -0.25
CA GLU A 19 -11.84 -2.88 -0.75
C GLU A 19 -11.99 -3.07 -2.27
N GLU A 20 -13.20 -3.07 -2.80
CA GLU A 20 -13.43 -3.15 -4.26
C GLU A 20 -13.01 -1.90 -5.03
N VAL A 21 -13.16 -0.72 -4.42
CA VAL A 21 -12.74 0.55 -5.04
C VAL A 21 -11.22 0.74 -4.97
N GLU A 22 -10.59 0.38 -3.85
CA GLU A 22 -9.13 0.46 -3.66
C GLU A 22 -8.40 -0.62 -4.45
N TYR A 23 -8.88 -1.86 -4.38
CA TYR A 23 -8.16 -3.04 -4.86
C TYR A 23 -8.82 -3.74 -6.06
N GLY A 24 -9.92 -3.21 -6.60
CA GLY A 24 -10.66 -3.83 -7.70
C GLY A 24 -11.53 -5.00 -7.27
N SER A 25 -12.20 -5.66 -8.21
CA SER A 25 -13.15 -6.75 -7.88
C SER A 25 -12.60 -8.13 -8.25
N GLU A 26 -12.84 -9.11 -7.38
CA GLU A 26 -12.39 -10.49 -7.56
C GLU A 26 -13.32 -11.34 -8.45
N THR A 27 -14.55 -10.87 -8.68
CA THR A 27 -15.62 -11.69 -9.28
C THR A 27 -15.86 -11.40 -10.76
N GLN A 28 -15.29 -10.33 -11.31
CA GLN A 28 -15.58 -9.88 -12.67
C GLN A 28 -15.04 -10.78 -13.78
N LEU A 29 -13.99 -11.55 -13.51
CA LEU A 29 -13.42 -12.49 -14.46
C LEU A 29 -13.76 -13.94 -14.07
N PRO A 30 -14.08 -14.83 -15.03
CA PRO A 30 -14.33 -16.24 -14.76
C PRO A 30 -13.13 -16.91 -14.06
N GLY A 31 -13.29 -17.29 -12.80
CA GLY A 31 -12.19 -17.86 -11.99
C GLY A 31 -11.31 -16.82 -11.28
N GLY A 32 -11.61 -15.53 -11.42
CA GLY A 32 -10.92 -14.42 -10.73
C GLY A 32 -10.86 -14.60 -9.21
N ARG A 33 -11.95 -15.11 -8.60
CA ARG A 33 -12.05 -15.42 -7.16
C ARG A 33 -10.96 -16.36 -6.61
N TRP A 34 -10.34 -17.14 -7.50
CA TRP A 34 -9.24 -18.04 -7.13
C TRP A 34 -7.91 -17.50 -7.63
N LEU A 35 -7.89 -17.02 -8.88
CA LEU A 35 -6.67 -16.56 -9.53
C LEU A 35 -6.09 -15.31 -8.87
N LEU A 36 -6.92 -14.30 -8.58
CA LEU A 36 -6.46 -13.03 -8.04
C LEU A 36 -5.87 -13.20 -6.63
N PRO A 37 -6.55 -13.87 -5.67
CA PRO A 37 -5.95 -14.19 -4.38
C PRO A 37 -4.68 -15.04 -4.51
N ALA A 38 -4.66 -16.03 -5.39
CA ALA A 38 -3.48 -16.88 -5.59
C ALA A 38 -2.26 -16.08 -6.09
N VAL A 39 -2.44 -15.18 -7.07
CA VAL A 39 -1.36 -14.33 -7.60
C VAL A 39 -0.89 -13.33 -6.54
N ALA A 40 -1.82 -12.70 -5.81
CA ALA A 40 -1.50 -11.75 -4.75
C ALA A 40 -0.73 -12.42 -3.60
N ALA A 41 -1.19 -13.57 -3.12
CA ALA A 41 -0.50 -14.33 -2.09
C ALA A 41 0.87 -14.83 -2.57
N SER A 42 0.97 -15.30 -3.82
CA SER A 42 2.25 -15.72 -4.41
C SER A 42 3.26 -14.58 -4.47
N TRP A 43 2.81 -13.37 -4.80
CA TRP A 43 3.66 -12.18 -4.78
C TRP A 43 4.15 -11.88 -3.36
N SER A 44 3.26 -11.94 -2.36
CA SER A 44 3.61 -11.75 -0.95
C SER A 44 4.62 -12.78 -0.46
N VAL A 45 4.46 -14.05 -0.82
CA VAL A 45 5.41 -15.12 -0.48
C VAL A 45 6.76 -14.88 -1.16
N PHE A 46 6.77 -14.54 -2.44
CA PHE A 46 8.00 -14.20 -3.17
C PHE A 46 8.76 -13.07 -2.46
N GLN A 47 8.07 -11.99 -2.10
CA GLN A 47 8.68 -10.81 -1.49
C GLN A 47 9.17 -11.07 -0.07
N LEU A 48 8.45 -11.87 0.72
CA LEU A 48 8.90 -12.34 2.02
C LEU A 48 10.14 -13.25 1.93
N SER A 49 10.27 -14.02 0.84
CA SER A 49 11.39 -14.94 0.66
C SER A 49 12.72 -14.21 0.40
N LEU A 50 12.68 -12.99 -0.16
CA LEU A 50 13.89 -12.22 -0.49
C LEU A 50 14.74 -11.89 0.74
N PRO A 51 14.26 -11.14 1.76
CA PRO A 51 15.06 -10.80 2.94
C PRO A 51 15.44 -12.04 3.75
N TYR A 52 14.60 -13.08 3.76
CA TYR A 52 14.91 -14.35 4.40
C TYR A 52 16.10 -15.03 3.71
N SER A 53 16.06 -15.14 2.37
CA SER A 53 17.13 -15.78 1.59
C SER A 53 18.45 -15.02 1.72
N THR A 54 18.44 -13.68 1.64
CA THR A 54 19.66 -12.88 1.81
C THR A 54 20.23 -12.98 3.21
N TRP A 55 19.37 -12.99 4.24
CA TRP A 55 19.80 -13.16 5.62
C TRP A 55 20.43 -14.55 5.84
N VAL A 56 19.77 -15.63 5.41
CA VAL A 56 20.30 -17.00 5.54
C VAL A 56 21.61 -17.18 4.78
N LEU A 57 21.67 -16.71 3.54
CA LEU A 57 22.88 -16.85 2.70
C LEU A 57 24.07 -16.07 3.27
N ASN A 58 23.82 -14.89 3.85
CA ASN A 58 24.85 -14.12 4.53
C ASN A 58 25.38 -14.85 5.79
N GLN A 59 24.49 -15.49 6.57
CA GLN A 59 24.89 -16.32 7.72
C GLN A 59 25.70 -17.56 7.31
N LEU A 60 25.42 -18.11 6.13
CA LEU A 60 26.16 -19.24 5.56
C LEU A 60 27.41 -18.82 4.78
N HIS A 61 27.76 -17.52 4.77
CA HIS A 61 28.86 -16.95 3.97
C HIS A 61 28.81 -17.32 2.47
N LEU A 62 27.60 -17.55 1.95
CA LEU A 62 27.36 -17.88 0.54
C LEU A 62 27.04 -16.60 -0.24
N SER A 63 27.84 -16.30 -1.27
CA SER A 63 27.65 -15.12 -2.13
C SER A 63 26.64 -15.38 -3.27
N PHE A 64 25.48 -15.93 -2.94
CA PHE A 64 24.38 -16.07 -3.90
C PHE A 64 23.33 -14.99 -3.63
N SER A 65 22.99 -14.20 -4.65
CA SER A 65 21.90 -13.23 -4.57
C SER A 65 21.22 -13.13 -5.92
N LEU A 66 19.90 -13.04 -5.92
CA LEU A 66 19.16 -12.75 -7.15
C LEU A 66 19.59 -11.36 -7.65
N HIS A 67 19.86 -11.26 -8.95
CA HIS A 67 20.22 -9.98 -9.55
C HIS A 67 19.08 -8.98 -9.31
N ALA A 68 19.41 -7.78 -8.83
CA ALA A 68 18.42 -6.75 -8.47
C ALA A 68 17.47 -6.42 -9.63
N GLY A 69 17.96 -6.44 -10.87
CA GLY A 69 17.14 -6.25 -12.07
C GLY A 69 16.08 -7.34 -12.26
N LEU A 70 16.39 -8.60 -11.94
CA LEU A 70 15.43 -9.71 -12.02
C LEU A 70 14.32 -9.55 -10.97
N VAL A 71 14.70 -9.21 -9.73
CA VAL A 71 13.72 -8.96 -8.65
C VAL A 71 12.75 -7.84 -9.04
N ARG A 72 13.27 -6.73 -9.59
CA ARG A 72 12.44 -5.60 -10.06
C ARG A 72 11.50 -6.02 -11.19
N ALA A 73 11.98 -6.80 -12.15
CA ALA A 73 11.14 -7.27 -13.26
C ALA A 73 10.04 -8.24 -12.81
N ILE A 74 10.35 -9.17 -11.91
CA ILE A 74 9.35 -10.08 -11.32
C ILE A 74 8.33 -9.27 -10.51
N HIS A 75 8.79 -8.32 -9.69
CA HIS A 75 7.92 -7.44 -8.90
C HIS A 75 6.96 -6.64 -9.78
N LEU A 76 7.45 -6.02 -10.86
CA LEU A 76 6.59 -5.29 -11.81
C LEU A 76 5.59 -6.21 -12.52
N SER A 77 6.02 -7.43 -12.85
CA SER A 77 5.15 -8.41 -13.52
C SER A 77 3.97 -8.81 -12.65
N PHE A 78 4.18 -9.01 -11.34
CA PHE A 78 3.08 -9.18 -10.39
C PHE A 78 2.20 -7.93 -10.28
N ALA A 79 2.81 -6.75 -10.13
CA ALA A 79 2.08 -5.50 -9.97
C ALA A 79 1.15 -5.22 -11.16
N ILE A 80 1.69 -5.26 -12.38
CA ILE A 80 0.92 -4.99 -13.60
C ILE A 80 -0.13 -6.07 -13.85
N GLY A 81 0.21 -7.34 -13.63
CA GLY A 81 -0.71 -8.47 -13.78
C GLY A 81 -1.91 -8.35 -12.85
N LEU A 82 -1.69 -8.04 -11.56
CA LEU A 82 -2.75 -7.81 -10.59
C LEU A 82 -3.60 -6.59 -10.94
N VAL A 83 -3.03 -5.51 -11.47
CA VAL A 83 -3.82 -4.35 -11.93
C VAL A 83 -4.78 -4.73 -13.04
N PHE A 84 -4.33 -5.43 -14.06
CA PHE A 84 -5.21 -5.84 -15.16
C PHE A 84 -6.23 -6.92 -14.75
N LEU A 85 -5.88 -7.79 -13.78
CA LEU A 85 -6.82 -8.77 -13.22
C LEU A 85 -7.91 -8.12 -12.37
N SER A 86 -7.55 -7.15 -11.52
CA SER A 86 -8.49 -6.55 -10.57
C SER A 86 -9.34 -5.44 -11.20
N PHE A 87 -8.82 -4.78 -12.23
CA PHE A 87 -9.50 -3.72 -12.99
C PHE A 87 -9.60 -4.09 -14.48
N PRO A 88 -10.44 -5.08 -14.85
CA PRO A 88 -10.55 -5.52 -16.24
C PRO A 88 -11.25 -4.48 -17.15
N HIS A 89 -12.04 -3.56 -16.57
CA HIS A 89 -12.77 -2.52 -17.29
C HIS A 89 -11.91 -1.27 -17.57
N TRP A 90 -12.21 -0.59 -18.69
CA TRP A 90 -11.55 0.67 -19.04
C TRP A 90 -11.91 1.83 -18.09
N ARG A 91 -13.16 1.89 -17.59
CA ARG A 91 -13.62 2.99 -16.73
C ARG A 91 -13.36 2.66 -15.26
N ARG A 92 -12.59 3.51 -14.57
CA ARG A 92 -12.46 3.46 -13.11
C ARG A 92 -13.80 3.89 -12.51
N ARG A 93 -14.45 2.97 -11.78
CA ARG A 93 -15.69 3.26 -11.07
C ARG A 93 -15.37 3.79 -9.67
N GLY A 94 -16.20 4.70 -9.17
CA GLY A 94 -16.07 5.25 -7.82
C GLY A 94 -17.14 4.68 -6.89
N LEU A 95 -17.13 5.13 -5.63
CA LEU A 95 -18.09 4.70 -4.59
C LEU A 95 -19.57 4.90 -4.96
N ARG A 96 -19.88 5.82 -5.90
CA ARG A 96 -21.25 6.08 -6.39
C ARG A 96 -21.71 5.13 -7.50
N ASP A 97 -20.78 4.38 -8.11
CA ASP A 97 -21.03 3.42 -9.18
C ASP A 97 -20.50 2.04 -8.75
N PRO A 98 -21.22 1.28 -7.90
CA PRO A 98 -20.71 0.02 -7.36
C PRO A 98 -20.28 -0.96 -8.46
N VAL A 99 -19.27 -1.77 -8.14
CA VAL A 99 -18.71 -2.73 -9.08
C VAL A 99 -19.77 -3.80 -9.35
N SER A 100 -20.07 -4.05 -10.62
CA SER A 100 -21.01 -5.13 -10.95
C SER A 100 -20.32 -6.46 -10.66
N HIS A 101 -20.91 -7.28 -9.79
CA HIS A 101 -20.46 -8.64 -9.49
C HIS A 101 -20.77 -9.63 -10.64
N GLU A 102 -21.53 -9.20 -11.64
CA GLU A 102 -21.74 -10.02 -12.82
C GLU A 102 -20.43 -10.20 -13.60
N PRO A 103 -20.07 -11.45 -13.94
CA PRO A 103 -18.88 -11.71 -14.72
C PRO A 103 -19.00 -11.07 -16.10
N LEU A 104 -17.87 -10.59 -16.60
CA LEU A 104 -17.75 -10.10 -17.96
C LEU A 104 -18.20 -11.19 -18.96
N GLY A 105 -18.96 -10.78 -19.98
CA GLY A 105 -19.31 -11.66 -21.08
C GLY A 105 -18.07 -12.34 -21.69
N PRO A 106 -18.21 -13.53 -22.29
CA PRO A 106 -17.10 -14.43 -22.60
C PRO A 106 -16.00 -13.77 -23.45
N VAL A 107 -16.38 -12.99 -24.46
CA VAL A 107 -15.44 -12.26 -25.32
C VAL A 107 -14.62 -11.23 -24.53
N ARG A 108 -15.26 -10.46 -23.65
CA ARG A 108 -14.55 -9.44 -22.84
C ARG A 108 -13.62 -10.08 -21.82
N SER A 109 -14.02 -11.21 -21.25
CA SER A 109 -13.19 -12.00 -20.34
C SER A 109 -11.92 -12.52 -21.03
N ILE A 110 -12.04 -13.05 -22.26
CA ILE A 110 -10.89 -13.50 -23.06
C ILE A 110 -9.94 -12.33 -23.36
N LEU A 111 -10.47 -11.19 -23.78
CA LEU A 111 -9.67 -9.99 -24.06
C LEU A 111 -8.96 -9.47 -22.81
N ALA A 112 -9.62 -9.50 -21.65
CA ALA A 112 -9.00 -9.11 -20.39
C ALA A 112 -7.85 -10.05 -20.01
N TYR A 113 -8.03 -11.37 -20.13
CA TYR A 113 -6.95 -12.34 -19.88
C TYR A 113 -5.80 -12.20 -20.87
N LEU A 114 -6.08 -11.96 -22.15
CA LEU A 114 -5.04 -11.69 -23.14
C LEU A 114 -4.23 -10.45 -22.76
N LEU A 115 -4.91 -9.38 -22.32
CA LEU A 115 -4.25 -8.15 -21.90
C LEU A 115 -3.37 -8.37 -20.66
N VAL A 116 -3.82 -9.17 -19.69
CA VAL A 116 -3.02 -9.59 -18.54
C VAL A 116 -1.76 -10.32 -19.00
N VAL A 117 -1.90 -11.31 -19.88
CA VAL A 117 -0.76 -12.10 -20.39
C VAL A 117 0.25 -11.21 -21.12
N VAL A 118 -0.22 -10.33 -22.02
CA VAL A 118 0.65 -9.42 -22.77
C VAL A 118 1.37 -8.45 -21.82
N ALA A 119 0.67 -7.91 -20.81
CA ALA A 119 1.28 -7.00 -19.83
C ALA A 119 2.33 -7.69 -18.97
N VAL A 120 2.06 -8.90 -18.49
CA VAL A 120 3.00 -9.69 -17.70
C VAL A 120 4.23 -10.06 -18.54
N LEU A 121 4.03 -10.52 -19.78
CA LEU A 121 5.14 -10.86 -20.68
C LEU A 121 6.00 -9.63 -21.00
N ALA A 122 5.39 -8.48 -21.27
CA ALA A 122 6.11 -7.24 -21.53
C ALA A 122 6.95 -6.79 -20.32
N ALA A 123 6.38 -6.89 -19.10
CA ALA A 123 7.10 -6.55 -17.87
C ALA A 123 8.18 -7.58 -17.48
N SER A 124 7.98 -8.87 -17.82
CA SER A 124 8.93 -9.95 -17.58
C SER A 124 10.05 -10.02 -18.62
N PHE A 125 9.89 -9.39 -19.78
CA PHE A 125 10.84 -9.51 -20.90
C PHE A 125 12.29 -9.16 -20.52
N TYR A 126 12.47 -8.12 -19.71
CA TYR A 126 13.80 -7.75 -19.19
C TYR A 126 14.47 -8.90 -18.41
N ALA A 127 13.69 -9.67 -17.63
CA ALA A 127 14.21 -10.83 -16.91
C ALA A 127 14.44 -12.03 -17.83
N LEU A 128 13.55 -12.26 -18.79
CA LEU A 128 13.61 -13.40 -19.70
C LEU A 128 14.80 -13.31 -20.67
N ASP A 129 15.12 -12.12 -21.18
CA ASP A 129 16.26 -11.88 -22.08
C ASP A 129 17.39 -11.06 -21.44
N TYR A 130 17.57 -11.18 -20.12
CA TYR A 130 18.58 -10.40 -19.39
C TYR A 130 19.99 -10.55 -20.00
N ALA A 131 20.40 -11.77 -20.33
CA ALA A 131 21.71 -12.04 -20.93
C ALA A 131 21.84 -11.46 -22.36
N GLY A 132 20.76 -11.48 -23.14
CA GLY A 132 20.74 -10.90 -24.48
C GLY A 132 20.82 -9.38 -24.42
N ILE A 133 20.01 -8.75 -23.57
CA ILE A 133 20.01 -7.29 -23.34
C ILE A 133 21.39 -6.82 -22.88
N ALA A 134 22.01 -7.54 -21.94
CA ALA A 134 23.36 -7.23 -21.46
C ALA A 134 24.41 -7.27 -22.58
N LYS A 135 24.35 -8.27 -23.48
CA LYS A 135 25.25 -8.39 -24.63
C LYS A 135 25.06 -7.31 -25.69
N ARG A 136 23.84 -6.78 -25.84
CA ARG A 136 23.52 -5.74 -26.83
C ARG A 136 23.98 -4.33 -26.41
N GLY A 137 24.44 -4.14 -25.18
CA GLY A 137 25.10 -2.90 -24.74
C GLY A 137 24.23 -1.64 -24.88
N GLY A 138 22.91 -1.76 -24.79
CA GLY A 138 21.97 -0.63 -24.94
C GLY A 138 21.57 -0.29 -26.37
N ILE A 139 21.87 -1.16 -27.35
CA ILE A 139 21.35 -1.04 -28.72
C ILE A 139 20.09 -1.91 -28.84
N PRO A 140 18.88 -1.32 -28.92
CA PRO A 140 17.64 -2.09 -28.95
C PRO A 140 17.45 -2.79 -30.30
N GLY A 141 17.18 -4.09 -30.26
CA GLY A 141 16.69 -4.85 -31.41
C GLY A 141 15.23 -4.52 -31.75
N THR A 142 14.68 -5.13 -32.81
CA THR A 142 13.27 -4.95 -33.18
C THR A 142 12.32 -5.45 -32.09
N LEU A 143 12.63 -6.60 -31.47
CA LEU A 143 11.83 -7.14 -30.37
C LEU A 143 11.87 -6.21 -29.14
N ASP A 144 13.06 -5.71 -28.78
CA ASP A 144 13.22 -4.76 -27.67
C ASP A 144 12.38 -3.49 -27.88
N ARG A 145 12.33 -2.96 -29.11
CA ARG A 145 11.51 -1.80 -29.46
C ARG A 145 10.01 -2.08 -29.32
N VAL A 146 9.53 -3.18 -29.88
CA VAL A 146 8.11 -3.55 -29.82
C VAL A 146 7.67 -3.79 -28.38
N VAL A 147 8.45 -4.57 -27.63
CA VAL A 147 8.14 -4.89 -26.23
C VAL A 147 8.28 -3.66 -25.34
N GLY A 148 9.29 -2.82 -25.55
CA GLY A 148 9.49 -1.59 -24.78
C GLY A 148 8.35 -0.59 -24.98
N ILE A 149 7.89 -0.38 -26.22
CA ILE A 149 6.72 0.48 -26.50
C ILE A 149 5.47 -0.12 -25.86
N ALA A 150 5.24 -1.43 -26.01
CA ALA A 150 4.10 -2.10 -25.41
C ALA A 150 4.12 -1.98 -23.87
N LEU A 151 5.28 -2.18 -23.23
CA LEU A 151 5.45 -2.03 -21.79
C LEU A 151 5.12 -0.61 -21.32
N LEU A 152 5.63 0.43 -22.00
CA LEU A 152 5.34 1.82 -21.63
C LEU A 152 3.83 2.12 -21.71
N LEU A 153 3.17 1.72 -22.81
CA LEU A 153 1.73 1.94 -22.98
C LEU A 153 0.91 1.17 -21.94
N LEU A 154 1.23 -0.10 -21.70
CA LEU A 154 0.54 -0.94 -20.73
C LEU A 154 0.78 -0.47 -19.29
N LEU A 155 1.97 0.06 -18.99
CA LEU A 155 2.30 0.61 -17.68
C LEU A 155 1.52 1.91 -17.41
N LEU A 156 1.45 2.83 -18.38
CA LEU A 156 0.64 4.04 -18.26
C LEU A 156 -0.85 3.70 -18.11
N GLU A 157 -1.34 2.71 -18.84
CA GLU A 157 -2.71 2.22 -18.72
C GLU A 157 -2.97 1.55 -17.36
N ALA A 158 -2.03 0.75 -16.84
CA ALA A 158 -2.11 0.19 -15.50
C ALA A 158 -2.13 1.28 -14.43
N ALA A 159 -1.27 2.29 -14.57
CA ALA A 159 -1.23 3.43 -13.66
C ALA A 159 -2.56 4.21 -13.70
N ARG A 160 -3.18 4.33 -14.87
CA ARG A 160 -4.51 4.94 -15.01
C ARG A 160 -5.60 4.13 -14.31
N ARG A 161 -5.57 2.79 -14.44
CA ARG A 161 -6.54 1.89 -13.81
C ARG A 161 -6.44 1.93 -12.28
N ALA A 162 -5.23 1.86 -11.74
CA ALA A 162 -5.00 1.81 -10.29
C ALA A 162 -5.08 3.19 -9.63
N LEU A 163 -4.52 4.24 -10.25
CA LEU A 163 -4.27 5.54 -9.59
C LEU A 163 -5.02 6.70 -10.23
N GLY A 164 -5.62 6.50 -11.41
CA GLY A 164 -6.31 7.55 -12.17
C GLY A 164 -5.38 8.31 -13.12
N TRP A 165 -5.89 9.40 -13.71
CA TRP A 165 -5.23 10.08 -14.83
C TRP A 165 -3.99 10.90 -14.46
N ALA A 166 -3.84 11.32 -13.21
CA ALA A 166 -2.79 12.25 -12.82
C ALA A 166 -1.37 11.73 -13.14
N LEU A 167 -1.02 10.54 -12.64
CA LEU A 167 0.32 9.98 -12.81
C LEU A 167 0.65 9.59 -14.27
N PRO A 168 -0.24 8.92 -15.03
CA PRO A 168 0.00 8.62 -16.44
C PRO A 168 0.17 9.86 -17.32
N VAL A 169 -0.60 10.93 -17.06
CA VAL A 169 -0.48 12.18 -17.83
C VAL A 169 0.88 12.82 -17.60
N ILE A 170 1.35 12.86 -16.35
CA ILE A 170 2.66 13.40 -16.01
C ILE A 170 3.76 12.54 -16.68
N ALA A 171 3.79 11.23 -16.43
CA ALA A 171 4.82 10.36 -17.01
C ALA A 171 4.78 10.35 -18.55
N GLY A 172 3.58 10.33 -19.15
CA GLY A 172 3.38 10.45 -20.59
C GLY A 172 3.95 11.76 -21.15
N SER A 173 3.71 12.90 -20.48
CA SER A 173 4.28 14.18 -20.91
C SER A 173 5.82 14.18 -20.87
N PHE A 174 6.44 13.51 -19.90
CA PHE A 174 7.91 13.38 -19.85
C PHE A 174 8.44 12.55 -21.02
N VAL A 175 7.76 11.46 -21.38
CA VAL A 175 8.11 10.67 -22.58
C VAL A 175 7.98 11.51 -23.85
N VAL A 176 6.91 12.32 -23.98
CA VAL A 176 6.74 13.21 -25.13
C VAL A 176 7.87 14.24 -25.19
N ILE A 177 8.22 14.86 -24.06
CA ILE A 177 9.27 15.87 -23.97
C ILE A 177 10.64 15.37 -24.47
N CYS A 178 10.97 14.08 -24.34
CA CYS A 178 12.19 13.49 -24.92
C CYS A 178 12.36 13.77 -26.42
N PHE A 179 11.25 13.85 -27.16
CA PHE A 179 11.25 14.10 -28.60
C PHE A 179 11.21 15.58 -28.93
N PHE A 180 10.88 16.45 -27.97
CA PHE A 180 10.77 17.90 -28.17
C PHE A 180 11.83 18.71 -27.40
N GLY A 181 12.89 18.06 -26.90
CA GLY A 181 13.95 18.69 -26.09
C GLY A 181 14.44 20.06 -26.58
N PRO A 182 14.77 20.24 -27.88
CA PRO A 182 15.25 21.53 -28.39
C PRO A 182 14.21 22.66 -28.41
N GLN A 183 12.92 22.32 -28.34
CA GLN A 183 11.82 23.30 -28.34
C GLN A 183 11.43 23.78 -26.93
N LEU A 184 12.06 23.25 -25.89
CA LEU A 184 11.81 23.67 -24.52
C LEU A 184 12.43 25.04 -24.23
N PRO A 185 11.96 25.74 -23.18
CA PRO A 185 12.63 26.94 -22.67
C PRO A 185 14.12 26.70 -22.43
N ALA A 186 14.96 27.72 -22.64
CA ALA A 186 16.42 27.59 -22.63
C ALA A 186 16.99 26.93 -21.37
N PHE A 187 16.37 27.13 -20.20
CA PHE A 187 16.81 26.52 -18.94
C PHE A 187 16.54 25.00 -18.84
N MET A 188 15.71 24.44 -19.71
CA MET A 188 15.32 23.02 -19.74
C MET A 188 15.65 22.35 -21.09
N ALA A 189 16.14 23.08 -22.08
CA ALA A 189 16.37 22.57 -23.42
C ALA A 189 17.54 21.58 -23.48
N PHE A 190 17.32 20.40 -24.08
CA PHE A 190 18.32 19.36 -24.29
C PHE A 190 18.23 18.76 -25.70
N LYS A 191 19.23 17.96 -26.09
CA LYS A 191 19.29 17.36 -27.43
C LYS A 191 18.10 16.43 -27.66
N ARG A 192 17.50 16.49 -28.85
CA ARG A 192 16.44 15.55 -29.28
C ARG A 192 16.93 14.11 -29.13
N LEU A 193 16.13 13.28 -28.46
CA LEU A 193 16.43 11.87 -28.25
C LEU A 193 15.77 11.02 -29.34
N SER A 194 16.49 10.00 -29.83
CA SER A 194 15.92 9.00 -30.74
C SER A 194 15.04 8.02 -29.98
N LEU A 195 14.09 7.40 -30.67
CA LEU A 195 13.24 6.34 -30.10
C LEU A 195 14.09 5.23 -29.47
N ASP A 196 15.16 4.81 -30.15
CA ASP A 196 16.07 3.78 -29.66
C ASP A 196 16.72 4.16 -28.33
N ARG A 197 17.12 5.43 -28.17
CA ARG A 197 17.69 5.91 -26.91
C ARG A 197 16.66 5.95 -25.78
N VAL A 198 15.43 6.36 -26.09
CA VAL A 198 14.31 6.38 -25.12
C VAL A 198 13.98 4.96 -24.67
N ILE A 199 13.83 4.01 -25.59
CA ILE A 199 13.56 2.60 -25.25
C ILE A 199 14.70 1.98 -24.47
N SER A 200 15.95 2.17 -24.91
CA SER A 200 17.11 1.65 -24.19
C SER A 200 17.11 2.12 -22.73
N GLN A 201 16.95 3.41 -22.48
CA GLN A 201 16.98 3.93 -21.10
C GLN A 201 15.77 3.49 -20.29
N LEU A 202 14.56 3.65 -20.85
CA LEU A 202 13.34 3.50 -20.08
C LEU A 202 13.01 2.04 -19.79
N THR A 203 13.34 1.11 -20.69
CA THR A 203 12.91 -0.30 -20.56
C THR A 203 14.03 -1.33 -20.58
N MET A 204 15.25 -0.97 -20.99
CA MET A 204 16.40 -1.91 -21.01
C MET A 204 17.45 -1.61 -19.94
N CYS A 205 17.34 -0.50 -19.21
CA CYS A 205 18.29 -0.08 -18.19
C CYS A 205 17.63 0.02 -16.79
N SER A 206 18.48 0.01 -15.76
CA SER A 206 18.08 0.17 -14.35
C SER A 206 17.86 1.63 -13.93
N GLU A 207 17.68 2.54 -14.90
CA GLU A 207 17.47 3.98 -14.68
C GLU A 207 16.04 4.43 -15.08
N GLY A 208 15.26 3.53 -15.68
CA GLY A 208 13.90 3.80 -16.17
C GLY A 208 12.82 3.11 -15.33
N VAL A 209 11.95 2.38 -16.02
CA VAL A 209 10.86 1.57 -15.42
C VAL A 209 11.39 0.62 -14.34
N TYR A 210 12.55 0.00 -14.58
CA TYR A 210 13.22 -0.88 -13.63
C TYR A 210 14.18 -0.13 -12.68
N GLY A 211 13.90 1.15 -12.44
CA GLY A 211 14.73 2.09 -11.71
C GLY A 211 14.80 1.90 -10.20
N VAL A 212 15.48 2.84 -9.55
CA VAL A 212 15.55 2.95 -8.08
C VAL A 212 14.16 2.97 -7.42
N PRO A 213 13.13 3.70 -7.92
CA PRO A 213 11.80 3.68 -7.31
C PRO A 213 11.18 2.29 -7.24
N LEU A 214 11.29 1.51 -8.33
CA LEU A 214 10.79 0.14 -8.37
C LEU A 214 11.65 -0.80 -7.49
N GLY A 215 12.95 -0.55 -7.39
CA GLY A 215 13.84 -1.26 -6.46
C GLY A 215 13.42 -1.07 -5.00
N VAL A 216 13.18 0.17 -4.59
CA VAL A 216 12.71 0.50 -3.24
C VAL A 216 11.34 -0.13 -2.96
N SER A 217 10.43 -0.05 -3.94
CA SER A 217 9.13 -0.72 -3.95
C SER A 217 9.25 -2.22 -3.66
N ALA A 218 10.17 -2.89 -4.35
CA ALA A 218 10.35 -4.33 -4.26
C ALA A 218 11.05 -4.80 -2.98
N SER A 219 11.94 -4.00 -2.39
CA SER A 219 12.70 -4.39 -1.20
C SER A 219 11.93 -4.12 0.09
N MET A 220 11.65 -2.84 0.38
CA MET A 220 11.12 -2.43 1.67
C MET A 220 9.62 -2.17 1.61
N VAL A 221 9.12 -1.42 0.62
CA VAL A 221 7.73 -0.90 0.63
C VAL A 221 6.72 -2.03 0.72
N PHE A 222 6.93 -3.10 -0.05
CA PHE A 222 6.09 -4.30 -0.01
C PHE A 222 5.92 -4.83 1.43
N LEU A 223 7.01 -4.93 2.18
CA LEU A 223 7.02 -5.50 3.53
C LEU A 223 6.26 -4.61 4.52
N PHE A 224 6.35 -3.29 4.39
CA PHE A 224 5.58 -2.36 5.22
C PHE A 224 4.08 -2.45 4.93
N VAL A 225 3.69 -2.53 3.65
CA VAL A 225 2.28 -2.74 3.24
C VAL A 225 1.76 -4.08 3.74
N LEU A 226 2.57 -5.14 3.64
CA LEU A 226 2.20 -6.46 4.14
C LEU A 226 2.07 -6.50 5.67
N LEU A 227 2.98 -5.84 6.39
CA LEU A 227 2.88 -5.68 7.85
C LEU A 227 1.56 -4.99 8.23
N GLY A 228 1.22 -3.90 7.55
CA GLY A 228 -0.04 -3.19 7.73
C GLY A 228 -1.25 -4.07 7.46
N ALA A 229 -1.23 -4.82 6.35
CA ALA A 229 -2.31 -5.74 5.99
C ALA A 229 -2.53 -6.86 7.02
N ILE A 230 -1.45 -7.47 7.55
CA ILE A 230 -1.56 -8.48 8.61
C ILE A 230 -2.11 -7.86 9.89
N LEU A 231 -1.66 -6.65 10.26
CA LEU A 231 -2.13 -6.00 11.48
C LEU A 231 -3.62 -5.64 11.38
N GLU A 232 -4.07 -5.13 10.23
CA GLU A 232 -5.46 -4.78 9.98
C GLU A 232 -6.36 -6.02 10.01
N LYS A 233 -6.03 -7.06 9.21
CA LYS A 233 -6.80 -8.32 9.17
C LYS A 233 -6.77 -9.09 10.49
N SER A 234 -5.77 -8.86 11.34
CA SER A 234 -5.73 -9.45 12.69
C SER A 234 -6.55 -8.67 13.73
N GLY A 235 -7.13 -7.52 13.39
CA GLY A 235 -8.00 -6.71 14.26
C GLY A 235 -7.29 -5.54 14.96
N GLY A 236 -6.11 -5.14 14.48
CA GLY A 236 -5.35 -4.01 15.02
C GLY A 236 -6.09 -2.69 14.94
N GLY A 237 -6.79 -2.42 13.83
CA GLY A 237 -7.60 -1.20 13.64
C GLY A 237 -8.63 -0.98 14.76
N HIS A 238 -9.50 -1.97 15.01
CA HIS A 238 -10.47 -1.91 16.10
C HIS A 238 -9.82 -1.76 17.47
N TYR A 239 -8.70 -2.45 17.72
CA TYR A 239 -7.96 -2.30 18.97
C TYR A 239 -7.51 -0.85 19.21
N PHE A 240 -7.00 -0.17 18.18
CA PHE A 240 -6.57 1.22 18.30
C PHE A 240 -7.74 2.18 18.54
N VAL A 241 -8.89 1.92 17.91
CA VAL A 241 -10.14 2.64 18.18
C VAL A 241 -10.51 2.51 19.66
N ASP A 242 -10.65 1.28 20.16
CA ASP A 242 -11.02 1.02 21.56
C ASP A 242 -10.02 1.63 22.55
N LEU A 243 -8.72 1.55 22.25
CA LEU A 243 -7.68 2.12 23.10
C LEU A 243 -7.82 3.64 23.17
N ALA A 244 -8.01 4.32 22.03
CA ALA A 244 -8.17 5.77 21.98
C ALA A 244 -9.42 6.25 22.73
N PHE A 245 -10.55 5.55 22.57
CA PHE A 245 -11.78 5.83 23.30
C PHE A 245 -11.64 5.60 24.81
N SER A 246 -10.94 4.54 25.21
CA SER A 246 -10.67 4.23 26.61
C SER A 246 -9.83 5.29 27.34
N LEU A 247 -9.02 6.04 26.58
CA LEU A 247 -8.14 7.11 27.04
C LEU A 247 -8.84 8.47 27.07
N LEU A 248 -9.54 8.84 25.99
CA LEU A 248 -9.99 10.21 25.78
C LEU A 248 -11.50 10.42 25.88
N GLY A 249 -12.31 9.35 25.86
CA GLY A 249 -13.77 9.43 25.73
C GLY A 249 -14.50 10.19 26.84
N THR A 250 -13.97 10.20 28.07
CA THR A 250 -14.56 10.90 29.22
C THR A 250 -14.30 12.41 29.23
N HIS A 251 -13.35 12.90 28.46
CA HIS A 251 -13.02 14.32 28.42
C HIS A 251 -14.07 15.11 27.65
N ARG A 252 -14.09 16.44 27.85
CA ARG A 252 -14.90 17.34 27.02
C ARG A 252 -14.50 17.23 25.54
N GLY A 253 -15.45 16.88 24.68
CA GLY A 253 -15.18 16.54 23.28
C GLY A 253 -14.45 15.22 23.11
N GLY A 254 -14.49 14.35 24.12
CA GLY A 254 -13.78 13.07 24.18
C GLY A 254 -13.99 12.20 22.94
N PRO A 255 -15.22 12.03 22.44
CA PRO A 255 -15.50 11.34 21.19
C PRO A 255 -14.66 11.80 19.99
N ALA A 256 -14.61 13.10 19.74
CA ALA A 256 -13.86 13.64 18.61
C ALA A 256 -12.34 13.54 18.82
N LYS A 257 -11.86 13.74 20.05
CA LYS A 257 -10.44 13.55 20.39
C LYS A 257 -9.99 12.10 20.26
N ALA A 258 -10.84 11.17 20.71
CA ALA A 258 -10.63 9.75 20.56
C ALA A 258 -10.63 9.35 19.09
N ALA A 259 -11.55 9.88 18.27
CA ALA A 259 -11.54 9.69 16.83
C ALA A 259 -10.21 10.14 16.19
N VAL A 260 -9.76 11.36 16.50
CA VAL A 260 -8.48 11.88 15.99
C VAL A 260 -7.30 10.99 16.40
N LEU A 261 -7.26 10.54 17.66
CA LEU A 261 -6.20 9.65 18.13
C LEU A 261 -6.29 8.26 17.49
N ALA A 262 -7.49 7.69 17.37
CA ALA A 262 -7.73 6.39 16.74
C ALA A 262 -7.29 6.39 15.27
N SER A 263 -7.66 7.41 14.49
CA SER A 263 -7.22 7.56 13.10
C SER A 263 -5.72 7.78 13.01
N GLY A 264 -5.11 8.46 14.00
CA GLY A 264 -3.65 8.58 14.10
C GLY A 264 -2.97 7.24 14.31
N MET A 265 -3.46 6.45 15.26
CA MET A 265 -2.93 5.13 15.59
C MET A 265 -3.13 4.11 14.47
N THR A 266 -4.29 4.11 13.82
CA THR A 266 -4.58 3.27 12.66
C THR A 266 -3.79 3.73 11.43
N GLY A 267 -3.60 5.05 11.28
CA GLY A 267 -2.77 5.64 10.24
C GLY A 267 -1.28 5.26 10.32
N LEU A 268 -0.75 5.01 11.53
CA LEU A 268 0.61 4.45 11.73
C LEU A 268 0.82 3.13 10.99
N VAL A 269 -0.27 2.43 10.68
CA VAL A 269 -0.29 1.06 10.19
C VAL A 269 -0.69 0.99 8.74
N SER A 270 -1.82 1.60 8.37
CA SER A 270 -2.38 1.42 7.04
C SER A 270 -1.74 2.35 6.01
N GLY A 271 -1.36 3.58 6.42
CA GLY A 271 -0.92 4.62 5.48
C GLY A 271 -1.94 5.00 4.40
N SER A 272 -3.18 4.49 4.49
CA SER A 272 -4.28 4.76 3.55
C SER A 272 -5.32 5.64 4.21
N SER A 273 -5.64 6.77 3.57
CA SER A 273 -6.69 7.66 4.06
C SER A 273 -8.08 7.07 3.91
N ILE A 274 -8.34 6.32 2.83
CA ILE A 274 -9.66 5.72 2.56
C ILE A 274 -9.90 4.56 3.52
N ALA A 275 -8.94 3.63 3.65
CA ALA A 275 -9.06 2.52 4.61
C ALA A 275 -9.22 3.03 6.04
N ASN A 276 -8.47 4.06 6.43
CA ASN A 276 -8.57 4.65 7.77
C ASN A 276 -9.97 5.24 8.03
N VAL A 277 -10.54 6.03 7.10
CA VAL A 277 -11.93 6.55 7.24
C VAL A 277 -12.95 5.42 7.40
N VAL A 278 -12.74 4.28 6.74
CA VAL A 278 -13.69 3.16 6.83
C VAL A 278 -13.54 2.41 8.15
N THR A 279 -12.30 2.07 8.52
CA THR A 279 -12.02 1.36 9.77
C THR A 279 -12.41 2.18 10.99
N THR A 280 -12.03 3.47 11.04
CA THR A 280 -12.32 4.32 12.21
C THR A 280 -13.66 5.03 12.09
N GLY A 281 -14.01 5.56 10.92
CA GLY A 281 -15.22 6.36 10.69
C GLY A 281 -16.54 5.64 10.89
N THR A 282 -16.59 4.33 10.62
CA THR A 282 -17.78 3.49 10.87
C THR A 282 -18.20 3.52 12.35
N PHE A 283 -17.24 3.67 13.27
CA PHE A 283 -17.52 3.77 14.70
C PHE A 283 -17.46 5.21 15.23
N THR A 284 -16.50 6.00 14.77
CA THR A 284 -16.26 7.34 15.31
C THR A 284 -17.35 8.34 14.88
N ILE A 285 -17.86 8.26 13.65
CA ILE A 285 -18.88 9.19 13.15
C ILE A 285 -20.20 9.02 13.90
N PRO A 286 -20.78 7.80 14.02
CA PRO A 286 -22.00 7.61 14.80
C PRO A 286 -21.84 8.01 16.26
N LEU A 287 -20.68 7.70 16.86
CA LEU A 287 -20.42 8.02 18.26
C LEU A 287 -20.30 9.54 18.49
N MET A 288 -19.60 10.27 17.63
CA MET A 288 -19.58 11.73 17.65
C MET A 288 -20.99 12.32 17.51
N LYS A 289 -21.82 11.76 16.60
CA LYS A 289 -23.22 12.19 16.45
C LYS A 289 -24.05 11.94 17.71
N ARG A 290 -23.94 10.76 18.33
CA ARG A 290 -24.61 10.44 19.61
C ARG A 290 -24.18 11.37 20.74
N ALA A 291 -22.92 11.83 20.72
CA ALA A 291 -22.40 12.80 21.66
C ALA A 291 -22.84 14.26 21.39
N GLY A 292 -23.55 14.52 20.29
CA GLY A 292 -24.13 15.83 19.95
C GLY A 292 -23.38 16.62 18.86
N TYR A 293 -22.40 16.04 18.17
CA TYR A 293 -21.80 16.68 17.01
C TYR A 293 -22.75 16.65 15.79
N PRO A 294 -22.86 17.76 15.02
CA PRO A 294 -23.51 17.74 13.71
C PRO A 294 -22.85 16.72 12.77
N ALA A 295 -23.63 16.09 11.90
CA ALA A 295 -23.16 15.03 11.01
C ALA A 295 -22.00 15.51 10.10
N GLU A 296 -22.08 16.74 9.62
CA GLU A 296 -21.05 17.36 8.77
C GLU A 296 -19.74 17.53 9.53
N LYS A 297 -19.80 17.93 10.80
CA LYS A 297 -18.60 18.12 11.63
C LYS A 297 -17.98 16.79 12.03
N ALA A 298 -18.80 15.81 12.38
CA ALA A 298 -18.31 14.45 12.67
C ALA A 298 -17.57 13.87 11.46
N ALA A 299 -18.17 13.95 10.26
CA ALA A 299 -17.52 13.50 9.03
C ALA A 299 -16.26 14.30 8.68
N ALA A 300 -16.28 15.63 8.84
CA ALA A 300 -15.12 16.47 8.56
C ALA A 300 -13.93 16.18 9.49
N VAL A 301 -14.18 15.96 10.78
CA VAL A 301 -13.15 15.57 11.75
C VAL A 301 -12.53 14.23 11.37
N GLU A 302 -13.36 13.25 11.06
CA GLU A 302 -12.92 11.91 10.66
C GLU A 302 -12.08 11.95 9.38
N VAL A 303 -12.56 12.63 8.34
CA VAL A 303 -11.83 12.75 7.06
C VAL A 303 -10.51 13.49 7.25
N ALA A 304 -10.48 14.56 8.04
CA ALA A 304 -9.26 15.32 8.31
C ALA A 304 -8.23 14.48 9.09
N ALA A 305 -8.66 13.77 10.12
CA ALA A 305 -7.80 12.89 10.91
C ALA A 305 -7.28 11.73 10.08
N SER A 306 -8.14 11.08 9.30
CA SER A 306 -7.77 9.91 8.51
C SER A 306 -6.86 10.25 7.32
N THR A 307 -7.02 11.43 6.73
CA THR A 307 -6.08 11.94 5.70
C THR A 307 -4.66 12.12 6.25
N ASN A 308 -4.53 12.60 7.49
CA ASN A 308 -3.23 12.72 8.15
C ASN A 308 -2.56 11.35 8.41
N GLY A 309 -3.29 10.23 8.32
CA GLY A 309 -2.72 8.89 8.42
C GLY A 309 -1.62 8.63 7.39
N GLN A 310 -1.71 9.24 6.21
CA GLN A 310 -0.68 9.11 5.16
C GLN A 310 0.66 9.78 5.54
N LEU A 311 0.65 10.72 6.49
CA LEU A 311 1.82 11.43 6.98
C LEU A 311 2.44 10.74 8.22
N MET A 312 1.67 9.92 8.93
CA MET A 312 2.02 9.41 10.26
C MET A 312 3.06 8.25 10.18
N PRO A 313 4.29 8.42 10.71
CA PRO A 313 5.31 7.36 10.68
C PRO A 313 5.11 6.30 11.77
N PRO A 314 5.40 5.00 11.54
CA PRO A 314 6.53 4.56 10.72
C PRO A 314 6.18 3.86 9.40
N ILE A 315 4.91 3.64 9.06
CA ILE A 315 4.54 3.02 7.76
C ILE A 315 4.22 4.10 6.72
N MET A 316 3.43 5.11 7.07
CA MET A 316 3.06 6.23 6.20
C MET A 316 2.40 5.79 4.87
N GLY A 317 1.94 6.76 4.08
CA GLY A 317 1.38 6.49 2.76
C GLY A 317 2.43 6.25 1.67
N ALA A 318 1.98 5.73 0.52
CA ALA A 318 2.82 5.40 -0.64
C ALA A 318 3.77 6.52 -1.08
N ALA A 319 3.34 7.78 -0.95
CA ALA A 319 4.12 8.96 -1.30
C ALA A 319 5.44 9.07 -0.51
N ALA A 320 5.48 8.66 0.76
CA ALA A 320 6.69 8.71 1.58
C ALA A 320 7.82 7.85 0.99
N PHE A 321 7.45 6.68 0.46
CA PHE A 321 8.40 5.78 -0.20
C PHE A 321 8.87 6.32 -1.55
N ILE A 322 7.98 6.96 -2.30
CA ILE A 322 8.35 7.64 -3.55
C ILE A 322 9.36 8.76 -3.24
N ILE A 323 9.15 9.55 -2.18
CA ILE A 323 10.09 10.59 -1.73
C ILE A 323 11.44 9.97 -1.37
N ALA A 324 11.47 8.94 -0.51
CA ALA A 324 12.71 8.28 -0.10
C ALA A 324 13.51 7.77 -1.32
N SER A 325 12.81 7.12 -2.27
CA SER A 325 13.44 6.58 -3.47
C SER A 325 13.92 7.64 -4.46
N THR A 326 13.14 8.71 -4.66
CA THR A 326 13.47 9.78 -5.62
C THR A 326 14.58 10.69 -5.10
N ALA A 327 14.58 10.98 -3.80
CA ALA A 327 15.62 11.75 -3.15
C ALA A 327 16.88 10.92 -2.86
N ASN A 328 16.86 9.61 -3.11
CA ASN A 328 17.94 8.67 -2.83
C ASN A 328 18.46 8.77 -1.38
N VAL A 329 17.53 8.86 -0.43
CA VAL A 329 17.83 8.92 1.02
C VAL A 329 17.25 7.69 1.73
N GLU A 330 17.83 7.35 2.86
CA GLU A 330 17.28 6.30 3.72
C GLU A 330 15.84 6.64 4.14
N TYR A 331 14.96 5.65 4.19
CA TYR A 331 13.57 5.83 4.63
C TYR A 331 13.46 6.48 6.02
N LEU A 332 14.39 6.16 6.92
CA LEU A 332 14.44 6.75 8.25
C LEU A 332 14.60 8.28 8.22
N VAL A 333 15.26 8.83 7.19
CA VAL A 333 15.36 10.29 7.01
C VAL A 333 13.98 10.89 6.75
N VAL A 334 13.18 10.26 5.89
CA VAL A 334 11.81 10.69 5.60
C VAL A 334 10.93 10.55 6.83
N VAL A 335 11.04 9.45 7.58
CA VAL A 335 10.34 9.24 8.86
C VAL A 335 10.66 10.36 9.86
N LYS A 336 11.95 10.68 10.04
CA LYS A 336 12.39 11.75 10.95
C LYS A 336 11.88 13.11 10.50
N ALA A 337 11.90 13.40 9.20
CA ALA A 337 11.41 14.65 8.64
C ALA A 337 9.88 14.79 8.80
N ALA A 338 9.13 13.70 8.68
CA ALA A 338 7.66 13.71 8.79
C ALA A 338 7.15 13.66 10.25
N PHE A 339 7.96 13.19 11.20
CA PHE A 339 7.53 12.98 12.58
C PHE A 339 6.98 14.26 13.26
N VAL A 340 7.73 15.37 13.21
CA VAL A 340 7.30 16.64 13.83
C VAL A 340 6.04 17.19 13.15
N PRO A 341 5.98 17.33 11.80
CA PRO A 341 4.76 17.74 11.11
C PRO A 341 3.54 16.86 11.41
N ALA A 342 3.72 15.53 11.48
CA ALA A 342 2.65 14.61 11.79
C ALA A 342 2.07 14.89 13.19
N ILE A 343 2.92 14.92 14.22
CA ILE A 343 2.49 15.17 15.59
C ILE A 343 1.79 16.53 15.72
N VAL A 344 2.37 17.58 15.15
CA VAL A 344 1.77 18.93 15.18
C VAL A 344 0.39 18.93 14.52
N SER A 345 0.23 18.24 13.37
CA SER A 345 -1.05 18.14 12.67
C SER A 345 -2.13 17.45 13.51
N TYR A 346 -1.80 16.33 14.18
CA TYR A 346 -2.74 15.65 15.06
C TYR A 346 -3.04 16.43 16.35
N LEU A 347 -2.06 17.10 16.94
CA LEU A 347 -2.28 17.98 18.09
C LEU A 347 -3.18 19.16 17.73
N ALA A 348 -2.99 19.74 16.54
CA ALA A 348 -3.86 20.78 16.02
C ALA A 348 -5.30 20.28 15.85
N LEU A 349 -5.51 19.07 15.31
CA LEU A 349 -6.84 18.48 15.21
C LEU A 349 -7.47 18.19 16.58
N ILE A 350 -6.72 17.68 17.55
CA ILE A 350 -7.19 17.50 18.94
C ILE A 350 -7.61 18.85 19.55
N TYR A 351 -6.86 19.91 19.28
CA TYR A 351 -7.17 21.25 19.75
C TYR A 351 -8.41 21.83 19.06
N ILE A 352 -8.50 21.74 17.72
CA ILE A 352 -9.65 22.22 16.94
C ILE A 352 -10.94 21.49 17.37
N THR A 353 -10.90 20.17 17.50
CA THR A 353 -12.05 19.37 17.97
C THR A 353 -12.45 19.71 19.40
N HIS A 354 -11.49 20.08 20.26
CA HIS A 354 -11.78 20.57 21.60
C HIS A 354 -12.49 21.92 21.58
N LEU A 355 -12.00 22.89 20.81
CA LEU A 355 -12.66 24.19 20.66
C LEU A 355 -14.08 24.05 20.12
N GLU A 356 -14.27 23.12 19.18
CA GLU A 356 -15.57 22.82 18.61
C GLU A 356 -16.53 22.22 19.64
N ALA A 357 -16.06 21.26 20.45
CA ALA A 357 -16.81 20.75 21.59
C ALA A 357 -17.18 21.86 22.58
N CYS A 358 -16.26 22.83 22.76
CA CYS A 358 -16.48 23.95 23.65
C CYS A 358 -17.60 24.86 23.17
N LYS A 359 -17.61 25.21 21.88
CA LYS A 359 -18.66 26.01 21.24
C LYS A 359 -20.02 25.33 21.29
N LEU A 360 -20.05 24.02 21.12
CA LEU A 360 -21.28 23.22 21.14
C LEU A 360 -21.76 22.84 22.56
N GLY A 361 -21.01 23.20 23.61
CA GLY A 361 -21.38 22.86 24.99
C GLY A 361 -21.34 21.36 25.31
N LEU A 362 -20.66 20.55 24.49
CA LEU A 362 -20.64 19.09 24.63
C LEU A 362 -19.85 18.65 25.85
N LYS A 363 -20.27 17.55 26.46
CA LYS A 363 -19.60 16.87 27.58
C LYS A 363 -18.93 15.58 27.12
N GLY A 364 -18.15 14.95 28.00
CA GLY A 364 -17.62 13.62 27.75
C GLY A 364 -18.68 12.54 27.90
N VAL A 365 -18.35 11.34 27.41
CA VAL A 365 -19.21 10.15 27.51
C VAL A 365 -19.05 9.53 28.91
N PRO A 366 -20.13 9.01 29.53
CA PRO A 366 -20.05 8.28 30.79
C PRO A 366 -19.01 7.14 30.74
N ARG A 367 -18.29 6.89 31.84
CA ARG A 367 -17.20 5.91 31.87
C ARG A 367 -17.70 4.48 31.62
N GLU A 368 -18.95 4.22 31.95
CA GLU A 368 -19.64 2.94 31.85
C GLU A 368 -19.88 2.51 30.40
N GLU A 369 -19.99 3.47 29.49
CA GLU A 369 -20.18 3.23 28.05
C GLU A 369 -18.85 3.05 27.29
N LEU A 370 -17.71 3.24 27.98
CA LEU A 370 -16.39 3.23 27.36
C LEU A 370 -15.58 1.99 27.72
N PRO A 371 -14.75 1.46 26.80
CA PRO A 371 -13.84 0.36 27.11
C PRO A 371 -12.91 0.69 28.27
N ARG A 372 -12.63 -0.28 29.15
CA ARG A 372 -11.70 -0.10 30.28
C ARG A 372 -10.27 -0.05 29.77
N PHE A 373 -9.52 1.01 30.12
CA PHE A 373 -8.18 1.25 29.59
C PHE A 373 -7.22 0.06 29.79
N TRP A 374 -6.98 -0.36 31.04
CA TRP A 374 -6.02 -1.43 31.34
C TRP A 374 -6.39 -2.76 30.70
N GLN A 375 -7.67 -3.11 30.69
CA GLN A 375 -8.16 -4.34 30.05
C GLN A 375 -7.93 -4.30 28.54
N THR A 376 -8.26 -3.17 27.90
CA THR A 376 -8.07 -2.95 26.46
C THR A 376 -6.59 -3.00 26.11
N PHE A 377 -5.75 -2.25 26.83
CA PHE A 377 -4.30 -2.17 26.63
C PHE A 377 -3.64 -3.55 26.63
N PHE A 378 -3.87 -4.36 27.68
CA PHE A 378 -3.29 -5.70 27.77
C PHE A 378 -3.89 -6.70 26.78
N SER A 379 -5.16 -6.51 26.38
CA SER A 379 -5.78 -7.40 25.39
C SER A 379 -5.16 -7.27 24.00
N GLY A 380 -4.69 -6.08 23.61
CA GLY A 380 -4.12 -5.81 22.28
C GLY A 380 -2.64 -5.44 22.24
N ILE A 381 -1.91 -5.57 23.36
CA ILE A 381 -0.46 -5.28 23.41
C ILE A 381 0.35 -6.03 22.34
N HIS A 382 -0.15 -7.19 21.91
CA HIS A 382 0.44 -8.01 20.85
C HIS A 382 0.46 -7.30 19.47
N PHE A 383 -0.37 -6.28 19.24
CA PHE A 383 -0.29 -5.42 18.05
C PHE A 383 0.77 -4.32 18.16
N LEU A 384 1.09 -3.87 19.38
CA LEU A 384 2.12 -2.87 19.63
C LEU A 384 3.54 -3.45 19.56
N LEU A 385 3.71 -4.73 19.91
CA LEU A 385 5.03 -5.39 19.93
C LEU A 385 5.74 -5.37 18.55
N PRO A 386 5.10 -5.74 17.42
CA PRO A 386 5.72 -5.65 16.10
C PRO A 386 6.07 -4.24 15.68
N LEU A 387 5.22 -3.25 16.01
CA LEU A 387 5.49 -1.83 15.71
C LEU A 387 6.67 -1.31 16.54
N ALA A 388 6.74 -1.68 17.82
CA ALA A 388 7.88 -1.35 18.67
C ALA A 388 9.17 -2.00 18.15
N LEU A 389 9.13 -3.28 17.76
CA LEU A 389 10.28 -3.97 17.16
C LEU A 389 10.74 -3.27 15.87
N LEU A 390 9.80 -2.90 15.00
CA LEU A 390 10.08 -2.15 13.77
C LEU A 390 10.85 -0.85 14.08
N VAL A 391 10.34 -0.04 15.01
CA VAL A 391 10.97 1.23 15.39
C VAL A 391 12.34 1.01 16.02
N VAL A 392 12.49 0.03 16.92
CA VAL A 392 13.78 -0.29 17.56
C VAL A 392 14.82 -0.67 16.51
N LEU A 393 14.47 -1.54 15.56
CA LEU A 393 15.40 -1.97 14.50
C LEU A 393 15.79 -0.82 13.58
N LEU A 394 14.84 0.06 13.21
CA LEU A 394 15.13 1.25 12.42
C LEU A 394 16.08 2.21 13.17
N VAL A 395 15.87 2.43 14.48
CA VAL A 395 16.74 3.29 15.30
C VAL A 395 18.14 2.68 15.46
N GLN A 396 18.24 1.36 15.54
CA GLN A 396 19.50 0.61 15.54
C GLN A 396 20.20 0.57 14.18
N ARG A 397 19.67 1.27 13.16
CA ARG A 397 20.22 1.34 11.79
C ARG A 397 20.26 0.00 11.05
N PHE A 398 19.37 -0.94 11.42
CA PHE A 398 19.08 -2.06 10.52
C PHE A 398 18.39 -1.52 9.26
N SER A 399 18.53 -2.24 8.15
CA SER A 399 17.82 -1.88 6.92
C SER A 399 16.30 -1.94 7.13
N ALA A 400 15.57 -1.04 6.48
CA ALA A 400 14.12 -0.96 6.62
C ALA A 400 13.42 -2.28 6.20
N GLU A 401 13.96 -2.96 5.19
CA GLU A 401 13.50 -4.29 4.75
C GLU A 401 13.63 -5.34 5.87
N LEU A 402 14.76 -5.40 6.58
CA LEU A 402 14.98 -6.38 7.66
C LEU A 402 14.11 -6.04 8.87
N ALA A 403 13.98 -4.76 9.19
CA ALA A 403 13.12 -4.29 10.28
C ALA A 403 11.65 -4.71 10.05
N ALA A 404 11.13 -4.47 8.83
CA ALA A 404 9.79 -4.88 8.45
C ALA A 404 9.63 -6.41 8.41
N PHE A 405 10.62 -7.14 7.89
CA PHE A 405 10.59 -8.60 7.87
C PHE A 405 10.46 -9.20 9.28
N TRP A 406 11.30 -8.78 10.23
CA TRP A 406 11.23 -9.29 11.60
C TRP A 406 9.95 -8.88 12.33
N ALA A 407 9.43 -7.68 12.06
CA ALA A 407 8.12 -7.26 12.57
C ALA A 407 6.98 -8.14 12.03
N ILE A 408 7.00 -8.48 10.73
CA ILE A 408 6.03 -9.39 10.11
C ILE A 408 6.10 -10.79 10.72
N VAL A 409 7.32 -11.34 10.87
CA VAL A 409 7.53 -12.66 11.47
C VAL A 409 7.00 -12.69 12.90
N LEU A 410 7.32 -11.66 13.71
CA LEU A 410 6.81 -11.55 15.07
C LEU A 410 5.28 -11.45 15.10
N LEU A 411 4.69 -10.59 14.26
CA LEU A 411 3.24 -10.43 14.20
C LEU A 411 2.54 -11.74 13.80
N ALA A 412 3.04 -12.42 12.76
CA ALA A 412 2.50 -13.70 12.31
C ALA A 412 2.58 -14.77 13.42
N ALA A 413 3.70 -14.84 14.14
CA ALA A 413 3.85 -15.74 15.28
C ALA A 413 2.85 -15.43 16.40
N LEU A 414 2.66 -14.15 16.73
CA LEU A 414 1.69 -13.72 17.75
C LEU A 414 0.25 -14.04 17.35
N VAL A 415 -0.12 -13.86 16.07
CA VAL A 415 -1.44 -14.24 15.54
C VAL A 415 -1.66 -15.74 15.65
N ILE A 416 -0.67 -16.57 15.28
CA ILE A 416 -0.76 -18.04 15.41
C ILE A 416 -0.97 -18.44 16.87
N VAL A 417 -0.17 -17.89 17.79
CA VAL A 417 -0.28 -18.19 19.23
C VAL A 417 -1.64 -17.76 19.78
N ARG A 418 -2.13 -16.58 19.38
CA ARG A 418 -3.45 -16.07 19.81
C ARG A 418 -4.59 -16.99 19.39
N GLU A 419 -4.63 -17.38 18.11
CA GLU A 419 -5.70 -18.25 17.59
C GLU A 419 -5.62 -19.65 18.20
N LEU A 420 -4.41 -20.15 18.46
CA LEU A 420 -4.22 -21.44 19.13
C LEU A 420 -4.69 -21.41 20.60
N HIS A 421 -4.39 -20.33 21.32
CA HIS A 421 -4.86 -20.12 22.69
C HIS A 421 -6.39 -19.92 22.75
N SER A 422 -6.95 -19.15 21.82
CA SER A 422 -8.39 -18.97 21.67
C SER A 422 -9.09 -20.31 21.44
N SER A 423 -8.58 -21.12 20.52
CA SER A 423 -9.11 -22.46 20.22
C SER A 423 -8.99 -23.43 21.39
N ARG A 424 -7.92 -23.36 22.19
CA ARG A 424 -7.79 -24.15 23.43
C ARG A 424 -8.81 -23.75 24.48
N ARG A 425 -9.03 -22.44 24.68
CA ARG A 425 -10.00 -21.92 25.66
C ARG A 425 -11.44 -22.22 25.26
N ALA A 426 -11.75 -22.18 23.97
CA ALA A 426 -13.08 -22.47 23.44
C ALA A 426 -13.41 -23.97 23.41
N GLY A 427 -12.42 -24.86 23.59
CA GLY A 427 -12.61 -26.32 23.45
C GLY A 427 -12.74 -26.81 22.01
N ASP A 428 -12.54 -25.93 21.02
CA ASP A 428 -12.75 -26.20 19.58
C ASP A 428 -11.67 -27.12 18.95
N GLY A 429 -10.66 -27.54 19.72
CA GLY A 429 -9.56 -28.41 19.27
C GLY A 429 -8.46 -27.69 18.48
N LEU A 430 -7.19 -28.08 18.71
CA LEU A 430 -5.99 -27.42 18.15
C LEU A 430 -6.00 -27.25 16.62
N ARG A 431 -6.61 -28.20 15.90
CA ARG A 431 -6.74 -28.15 14.43
C ARG A 431 -7.51 -26.92 13.97
N ASN A 432 -8.55 -26.52 14.70
CA ASN A 432 -9.35 -25.34 14.36
C ASN A 432 -8.57 -24.04 14.61
N GLY A 433 -7.75 -23.99 15.66
CA GLY A 433 -6.82 -22.88 15.89
C GLY A 433 -5.83 -22.68 14.74
N TRP A 434 -5.15 -23.75 14.30
CA TRP A 434 -4.27 -23.70 13.13
C TRP A 434 -4.98 -23.30 11.85
N ARG A 435 -6.19 -23.82 11.62
CA ARG A 435 -7.00 -23.46 10.45
C ARG A 435 -7.36 -21.97 10.47
N ARG A 436 -7.82 -21.43 11.60
CA ARG A 436 -8.16 -19.99 11.73
C ARG A 436 -6.94 -19.11 11.50
N ALA A 437 -5.81 -19.44 12.11
CA ALA A 437 -4.56 -18.72 11.89
C ALA A 437 -4.12 -18.77 10.42
N GLY A 438 -4.19 -19.95 9.79
CA GLY A 438 -3.82 -20.13 8.39
C GLY A 438 -4.72 -19.33 7.43
N VAL A 439 -6.03 -19.31 7.67
CA VAL A 439 -6.98 -18.50 6.87
C VAL A 439 -6.68 -17.01 7.03
N LEU A 440 -6.49 -16.53 8.27
CA LEU A 440 -6.21 -15.12 8.54
C LEU A 440 -4.90 -14.68 7.90
N LEU A 441 -3.83 -15.48 8.02
CA LEU A 441 -2.55 -15.19 7.37
C LEU A 441 -2.66 -15.25 5.84
N TRP A 442 -3.42 -16.19 5.28
CA TRP A 442 -3.68 -16.23 3.85
C TRP A 442 -4.39 -14.97 3.36
N GLU A 443 -5.48 -14.58 4.01
CA GLU A 443 -6.22 -13.35 3.70
C GLU A 443 -5.34 -12.10 3.84
N SER A 444 -4.44 -12.10 4.83
CA SER A 444 -3.47 -11.01 5.02
C SER A 444 -2.42 -10.96 3.90
N LEU A 445 -1.92 -12.11 3.43
CA LEU A 445 -1.00 -12.18 2.28
C LEU A 445 -1.68 -11.68 1.00
N VAL A 446 -2.95 -12.04 0.79
CA VAL A 446 -3.76 -11.55 -0.33
C VAL A 446 -3.93 -10.04 -0.22
N ALA A 447 -4.37 -9.54 0.95
CA ALA A 447 -4.55 -8.12 1.20
C ALA A 447 -3.26 -7.32 1.00
N GLY A 448 -2.11 -7.84 1.45
CA GLY A 448 -0.80 -7.21 1.22
C GLY A 448 -0.43 -7.12 -0.26
N GLY A 449 -0.62 -8.20 -1.02
CA GLY A 449 -0.35 -8.20 -2.47
C GLY A 449 -1.27 -7.26 -3.25
N ARG A 450 -2.56 -7.22 -2.87
CA ARG A 450 -3.55 -6.28 -3.44
C ARG A 450 -3.25 -4.84 -3.05
N GLY A 451 -2.83 -4.57 -1.81
CA GLY A 451 -2.39 -3.26 -1.36
C GLY A 451 -1.18 -2.73 -2.14
N MET A 452 -0.30 -3.63 -2.58
CA MET A 452 0.92 -3.25 -3.27
C MET A 452 0.74 -2.93 -4.76
N MET A 453 -0.27 -3.49 -5.43
CA MET A 453 -0.39 -3.41 -6.89
C MET A 453 -0.33 -1.97 -7.44
N GLY A 454 -1.02 -1.03 -6.78
CA GLY A 454 -1.04 0.38 -7.17
C GLY A 454 0.29 1.07 -6.90
N ILE A 455 0.94 0.76 -5.79
CA ILE A 455 2.24 1.31 -5.40
C ILE A 455 3.34 0.82 -6.35
N GLY A 456 3.37 -0.47 -6.68
CA GLY A 456 4.35 -1.04 -7.61
C GLY A 456 4.28 -0.41 -8.99
N VAL A 457 3.06 -0.22 -9.51
CA VAL A 457 2.84 0.49 -10.79
C VAL A 457 3.18 1.98 -10.68
N ALA A 458 2.88 2.63 -9.55
CA ALA A 458 3.25 4.03 -9.31
C ALA A 458 4.77 4.21 -9.37
N CYS A 459 5.52 3.35 -8.67
CA CYS A 459 6.98 3.39 -8.62
C CYS A 459 7.61 3.13 -9.99
N ALA A 460 7.13 2.14 -10.75
CA ALA A 460 7.58 1.91 -12.11
C ALA A 460 7.31 3.12 -13.04
N THR A 461 6.14 3.75 -12.87
CA THR A 461 5.76 4.95 -13.64
C THR A 461 6.60 6.17 -13.24
N ALA A 462 6.91 6.34 -11.95
CA ALA A 462 7.87 7.34 -11.48
C ALA A 462 9.28 7.09 -12.03
N GLY A 463 9.66 5.82 -12.23
CA GLY A 463 10.88 5.42 -12.92
C GLY A 463 10.98 5.97 -14.35
N ILE A 464 9.86 6.15 -15.06
CA ILE A 464 9.84 6.84 -16.37
C ILE A 464 10.30 8.29 -16.19
N ILE A 465 9.75 8.99 -15.21
CA ILE A 465 10.07 10.40 -14.94
C ILE A 465 11.55 10.55 -14.61
N VAL A 466 12.06 9.72 -13.69
CA VAL A 466 13.49 9.70 -13.31
C VAL A 466 14.36 9.40 -14.53
N GLY A 467 14.05 8.37 -15.30
CA GLY A 467 14.84 7.98 -16.47
C GLY A 467 14.89 9.05 -17.56
N VAL A 468 13.80 9.78 -17.77
CA VAL A 468 13.76 10.94 -18.68
C VAL A 468 14.61 12.08 -18.13
N MET A 469 14.54 12.38 -16.82
CA MET A 469 15.36 13.42 -16.21
C MET A 469 16.84 13.13 -16.32
N THR A 470 17.26 11.89 -16.12
CA THR A 470 18.66 11.46 -16.31
C THR A 470 19.14 11.62 -17.76
N LEU A 471 18.26 11.47 -18.76
CA LEU A 471 18.62 11.63 -20.17
C LEU A 471 18.65 13.08 -20.68
N GLY A 472 17.87 13.97 -20.07
CA GLY A 472 17.61 15.31 -20.60
C GLY A 472 18.15 16.42 -19.68
N PRO A 473 17.30 17.11 -18.90
CA PRO A 473 17.74 18.25 -18.10
C PRO A 473 18.75 17.90 -17.00
N GLY A 474 18.70 16.68 -16.45
CA GLY A 474 19.62 16.22 -15.41
C GLY A 474 21.07 16.20 -15.88
N SER A 475 21.32 15.85 -17.15
CA SER A 475 22.66 15.88 -17.75
C SER A 475 23.18 17.30 -18.04
N LEU A 476 22.38 18.35 -17.78
CA LEU A 476 22.81 19.75 -17.86
C LEU A 476 23.21 20.31 -16.49
N VAL A 477 22.78 19.65 -15.40
CA VAL A 477 23.02 20.06 -14.01
C VAL A 477 24.19 19.30 -13.36
N THR A 478 24.48 18.09 -13.85
CA THR A 478 25.70 17.33 -13.59
C THR A 478 26.72 17.57 -14.69
#